data_AF-A0A960S8D1-F1
#
_entry.id   AF-A0A960S8D1-F1
#
_cell.length_a   1.000
_cell.length_b   1.000
_cell.length_c   1.000
_cell.angle_alpha   90.00
_cell.angle_beta   90.00
_cell.angle_gamma   90.00
#
_symmetry.space_group_name_H-M   'P 1'
#
loop_
_entity.id
_entity.type
_entity.pdbx_description
1 polymer ?
#
loop_
_entity_poly.entity_id
_entity_poly.type
_entity_poly.pdbx_seq_one_letter_code
_entity_poly.pdbx_strand_id
1 'polypeptide(L)'
;MAEPDPKDNPSMKEKLNEKLDTLKKSDKVSNLFEFAQSNTRDTIAYILMIVGIVLFLFQPHYGGTIIGFLGGLYFSTEILAIVRSFNTHLDHTGLVKSLIAGGVLLGLLIAAPSIFIGCAIAVAAKFLLVPEPTKKP
;
A
#
# COMPACT_ATOMS: atom_id res chain seq x y z
N MET A 1 59.83 7.00 -4.62
CA MET A 1 59.31 5.75 -4.03
C MET A 1 57.86 5.65 -4.50
N ALA A 2 57.55 4.70 -5.36
CA ALA A 2 56.19 4.45 -5.84
C ALA A 2 55.67 3.20 -5.11
N GLU A 3 54.53 3.34 -4.43
CA GLU A 3 53.81 2.22 -3.79
C GLU A 3 53.07 1.39 -4.86
N PRO A 4 53.00 0.05 -4.74
CA PRO A 4 52.30 -0.78 -5.72
C PRO A 4 50.80 -0.93 -5.38
N ASP A 5 49.97 -0.79 -6.40
CA ASP A 5 48.52 -0.98 -6.45
C ASP A 5 48.07 -2.41 -6.04
N PRO A 6 46.99 -2.61 -5.25
CA PRO A 6 46.52 -3.94 -4.91
C PRO A 6 45.69 -4.52 -6.07
N LYS A 7 46.17 -5.66 -6.60
CA LYS A 7 45.52 -6.48 -7.63
C LYS A 7 44.07 -6.84 -7.25
N ASP A 8 43.12 -6.25 -7.95
CA ASP A 8 41.71 -6.67 -8.05
C ASP A 8 41.69 -8.10 -8.65
N ASN A 9 41.09 -9.05 -7.94
CA ASN A 9 41.15 -10.49 -8.24
C ASN A 9 39.83 -10.91 -8.96
N PRO A 10 39.75 -10.91 -10.31
CA PRO A 10 38.50 -11.05 -11.07
C PRO A 10 37.79 -12.40 -10.86
N SER A 11 38.54 -13.46 -10.54
CA SER A 11 38.03 -14.82 -10.38
C SER A 11 37.00 -15.00 -9.26
N MET A 12 37.07 -14.19 -8.20
CA MET A 12 36.13 -14.29 -7.07
C MET A 12 34.80 -13.60 -7.38
N LYS A 13 34.84 -12.46 -8.09
CA LYS A 13 33.64 -11.72 -8.53
C LYS A 13 32.84 -12.52 -9.56
N GLU A 14 33.51 -13.19 -10.50
CA GLU A 14 32.86 -14.04 -11.50
C GLU A 14 32.14 -15.25 -10.86
N LYS A 15 32.80 -15.93 -9.92
CA LYS A 15 32.19 -17.06 -9.18
C LYS A 15 31.01 -16.64 -8.30
N LEU A 16 31.02 -15.40 -7.79
CA LEU A 16 29.91 -14.82 -7.04
C LEU A 16 28.73 -14.49 -7.96
N ASN A 17 28.98 -13.92 -9.14
CA ASN A 17 27.95 -13.64 -10.14
C ASN A 17 27.31 -14.91 -10.69
N GLU A 18 28.08 -15.95 -11.01
CA GLU A 18 27.52 -17.23 -11.48
C GLU A 18 26.61 -17.88 -10.43
N LYS A 19 26.99 -17.81 -9.15
CA LYS A 19 26.15 -18.32 -8.05
C LYS A 19 24.90 -17.46 -7.85
N LEU A 20 25.00 -16.15 -8.03
CA LEU A 20 23.84 -15.25 -7.99
C LEU A 20 22.86 -15.56 -9.12
N ASP A 21 23.36 -15.76 -10.35
CA ASP A 21 22.52 -16.06 -11.51
C ASP A 21 21.86 -17.44 -11.41
N THR A 22 22.55 -18.45 -10.87
CA THR A 22 21.95 -19.76 -10.61
C THR A 22 20.92 -19.74 -9.48
N LEU A 23 21.10 -18.91 -8.46
CA LEU A 23 20.09 -18.70 -7.41
C LEU A 23 18.87 -17.92 -7.94
N LYS A 24 19.09 -16.95 -8.83
CA LYS A 24 18.04 -16.14 -9.46
C LYS A 24 17.22 -16.92 -10.48
N LYS A 25 17.79 -17.96 -11.11
CA LYS A 25 17.12 -18.88 -12.05
C LYS A 25 16.42 -20.07 -11.37
N SER A 26 16.54 -20.24 -10.06
CA SER A 26 15.88 -21.33 -9.36
C SER A 26 14.40 -21.00 -9.16
N ASP A 27 13.51 -21.69 -9.88
CA ASP A 27 12.05 -21.59 -9.75
C ASP A 27 11.57 -21.79 -8.30
N LYS A 28 12.36 -22.46 -7.44
CA LYS A 28 12.07 -22.60 -6.01
C LYS A 28 12.22 -21.31 -5.23
N VAL A 29 13.13 -20.41 -5.61
CA VAL A 29 13.30 -19.10 -4.98
C VAL A 29 12.15 -18.18 -5.38
N SER A 30 11.72 -18.22 -6.65
CA SER A 30 10.54 -17.47 -7.11
C SER A 30 9.27 -17.92 -6.38
N ASN A 31 9.04 -19.23 -6.26
CA ASN A 31 7.86 -19.77 -5.59
C ASN A 31 7.88 -19.58 -4.06
N LEU A 32 9.04 -19.64 -3.41
CA LEU A 32 9.17 -19.32 -1.98
C LEU A 32 9.03 -17.81 -1.71
N PHE A 33 9.52 -16.98 -2.62
CA PHE A 33 9.38 -15.52 -2.53
C PHE A 33 7.92 -15.12 -2.65
N GLU A 34 7.17 -15.65 -3.63
CA GLU A 34 5.74 -15.37 -3.78
C GLU A 34 4.90 -15.89 -2.59
N PHE A 35 5.22 -17.08 -2.07
CA PHE A 35 4.50 -17.68 -0.94
C PHE A 35 4.75 -16.96 0.39
N ALA A 36 5.99 -16.49 0.61
CA ALA A 36 6.32 -15.64 1.74
C ALA A 36 5.74 -14.24 1.58
N GLN A 37 5.76 -13.68 0.37
CA GLN A 37 5.35 -12.29 0.11
C GLN A 37 3.86 -12.05 0.36
N SER A 38 2.97 -12.98 0.03
CA SER A 38 1.53 -12.76 0.23
C SER A 38 1.14 -12.77 1.71
N ASN A 39 1.54 -13.80 2.46
CA ASN A 39 1.23 -13.92 3.89
C ASN A 39 1.98 -12.90 4.75
N THR A 40 3.21 -12.55 4.37
CA THR A 40 4.00 -11.56 5.12
C THR A 40 3.48 -10.15 4.87
N ARG A 41 2.98 -9.83 3.67
CA ARG A 41 2.41 -8.51 3.36
C ARG A 41 1.21 -8.19 4.24
N ASP A 42 0.25 -9.11 4.35
CA ASP A 42 -0.93 -8.89 5.19
C ASP A 42 -0.58 -8.82 6.67
N THR A 43 0.36 -9.66 7.11
CA THR A 43 0.89 -9.60 8.48
C THR A 43 1.54 -8.25 8.77
N ILE A 44 2.37 -7.73 7.85
CA ILE A 44 2.98 -6.40 7.96
C ILE A 44 1.90 -5.32 8.00
N ALA A 45 0.87 -5.41 7.16
CA ALA A 45 -0.24 -4.46 7.17
C ALA A 45 -0.97 -4.45 8.52
N TYR A 46 -1.22 -5.61 9.13
CA TYR A 46 -1.81 -5.68 10.46
C TYR A 46 -0.92 -5.06 11.54
N ILE A 47 0.39 -5.34 11.52
CA ILE A 47 1.34 -4.75 12.45
C ILE A 47 1.37 -3.23 12.28
N LEU A 48 1.48 -2.73 11.05
CA LEU A 48 1.47 -1.30 10.75
C LEU A 48 0.14 -0.63 11.14
N MET A 49 -0.98 -1.35 11.04
CA MET A 49 -2.27 -0.85 11.49
C MET A 49 -2.29 -0.66 13.01
N ILE A 50 -1.81 -1.65 13.77
CA ILE A 50 -1.70 -1.56 15.23
C ILE A 50 -0.78 -0.39 15.62
N VAL A 51 0.39 -0.29 14.97
CA VAL A 51 1.32 0.83 15.19
C VAL A 51 0.66 2.16 14.86
N GLY A 52 -0.08 2.26 13.74
CA GLY A 52 -0.81 3.45 13.34
C GLY A 52 -1.86 3.88 14.36
N ILE A 53 -2.63 2.93 14.91
CA ILE A 53 -3.63 3.18 15.95
C ILE A 53 -2.98 3.67 17.25
N VAL A 54 -1.93 2.99 17.72
CA VAL A 54 -1.20 3.42 18.92
C VAL A 54 -0.59 4.79 18.70
N LEU A 55 0.01 5.04 17.54
CA LEU A 55 0.60 6.31 17.19
C LEU A 55 -0.44 7.42 17.06
N PHE A 56 -1.67 7.12 16.62
CA PHE A 56 -2.74 8.10 16.52
C PHE A 56 -3.11 8.70 17.89
N LEU A 57 -2.97 7.94 18.97
CA LEU A 57 -3.25 8.41 20.34
C LEU A 57 -2.22 9.44 20.82
N PHE A 58 -0.96 9.33 20.40
CA PHE A 58 0.13 10.23 20.83
C PHE A 58 0.44 11.32 19.79
N GLN A 59 0.34 10.98 18.52
CA GLN A 59 0.62 11.81 17.35
C GLN A 59 -0.46 11.59 16.27
N PRO A 60 -1.62 12.27 16.40
CA PRO A 60 -2.79 12.05 15.54
C PRO A 60 -2.51 12.22 14.03
N HIS A 61 -1.60 13.13 13.67
CA HIS A 61 -1.24 13.37 12.27
C HIS A 61 -0.53 12.18 11.62
N TYR A 62 0.50 11.62 12.28
CA TYR A 62 1.28 10.52 11.73
C TYR A 62 0.50 9.19 11.80
N GLY A 63 -0.10 8.90 12.95
CA GLY A 63 -0.93 7.69 13.10
C GLY A 63 -2.10 7.69 12.13
N GLY A 64 -2.78 8.84 11.98
CA GLY A 64 -3.91 8.98 11.06
C GLY A 64 -3.49 8.78 9.61
N THR A 65 -2.34 9.32 9.20
CA THR A 65 -1.81 9.11 7.85
C THR A 65 -1.53 7.63 7.57
N ILE A 66 -0.95 6.89 8.51
CA ILE A 66 -0.68 5.44 8.35
C ILE A 66 -1.99 4.66 8.22
N ILE A 67 -2.94 4.90 9.13
CA ILE A 67 -4.26 4.25 9.10
C ILE A 67 -4.96 4.54 7.77
N GLY A 68 -4.98 5.81 7.38
CA GLY A 68 -5.55 6.27 6.12
C GLY A 68 -4.91 5.61 4.91
N PHE A 69 -3.57 5.58 4.86
CA PHE A 69 -2.82 5.00 3.75
C PHE A 69 -3.08 3.50 3.59
N LEU A 70 -3.04 2.74 4.70
CA LEU A 70 -3.37 1.31 4.67
C LEU A 70 -4.83 1.08 4.27
N GLY A 71 -5.76 1.85 4.83
CA GLY A 71 -7.17 1.81 4.46
C GLY A 71 -7.38 2.07 2.97
N GLY A 72 -6.75 3.11 2.42
CA GLY A 72 -6.82 3.44 1.00
C GLY A 72 -6.20 2.36 0.11
N LEU A 73 -5.09 1.73 0.51
CA LEU A 73 -4.47 0.65 -0.28
C LEU A 73 -5.34 -0.61 -0.32
N TYR A 74 -5.93 -0.99 0.81
CA TYR A 74 -6.74 -2.22 0.92
C TYR A 74 -8.16 -2.02 0.37
N PHE A 75 -8.78 -0.86 0.60
CA PHE A 75 -10.17 -0.57 0.20
C PHE A 75 -10.30 0.33 -1.02
N SER A 76 -9.24 0.51 -1.83
CA SER A 76 -9.28 1.44 -2.98
C SER A 76 -10.44 1.16 -3.93
N THR A 77 -10.70 -0.12 -4.20
CA THR A 77 -11.72 -0.61 -5.14
C THR A 77 -13.12 -0.33 -4.64
N GLU A 78 -13.36 -0.53 -3.35
CA GLU A 78 -14.61 -0.30 -2.64
C GLU A 78 -14.89 1.20 -2.54
N ILE A 79 -13.87 2.00 -2.22
CA ILE A 79 -13.98 3.47 -2.20
C ILE A 79 -14.38 3.98 -3.59
N LEU A 80 -13.70 3.53 -4.65
CA LEU A 80 -14.05 3.87 -6.03
C LEU A 80 -15.46 3.40 -6.41
N ALA A 81 -15.85 2.20 -6.00
CA ALA A 81 -17.18 1.66 -6.26
C ALA A 81 -18.28 2.51 -5.61
N ILE A 82 -18.13 2.85 -4.32
CA ILE A 82 -19.08 3.71 -3.59
C ILE A 82 -19.21 5.08 -4.25
N VAL A 83 -18.09 5.68 -4.68
CA VAL A 83 -18.11 6.97 -5.37
C VAL A 83 -18.82 6.87 -6.72
N ARG A 84 -18.59 5.79 -7.49
CA ARG A 84 -19.23 5.58 -8.79
C ARG A 84 -20.72 5.25 -8.68
N SER A 85 -21.15 4.54 -7.62
CA SER A 85 -22.53 4.11 -7.40
C SER A 85 -23.32 5.02 -6.44
N PHE A 86 -22.80 6.22 -6.11
CA PHE A 86 -23.37 7.07 -5.07
C PHE A 86 -24.85 7.40 -5.30
N ASN A 87 -25.24 7.73 -6.54
CA ASN A 87 -26.64 8.01 -6.89
C ASN A 87 -27.56 6.81 -6.59
N THR A 88 -27.15 5.61 -6.99
CA THR A 88 -27.91 4.39 -6.72
C THR A 88 -28.00 4.09 -5.21
N HIS A 89 -26.96 4.42 -4.45
CA HIS A 89 -26.98 4.32 -2.99
C HIS A 89 -27.93 5.33 -2.33
N LEU A 90 -28.05 6.55 -2.85
CA LEU A 90 -29.01 7.54 -2.37
C LEU A 90 -30.45 7.05 -2.53
N ASP A 91 -30.77 6.49 -3.70
CA ASP A 91 -32.12 6.03 -4.04
C ASP A 91 -32.56 4.86 -3.15
N HIS A 92 -31.65 3.93 -2.83
CA HIS A 92 -31.96 2.77 -1.98
C HIS A 92 -32.00 3.09 -0.48
N THR A 93 -31.15 3.99 0.01
CA THR A 93 -31.00 4.24 1.45
C THR A 93 -31.94 5.33 1.95
N GLY A 94 -32.38 6.21 1.04
CA GLY A 94 -33.22 7.37 1.33
C GLY A 94 -32.41 8.60 1.73
N LEU A 95 -32.89 9.77 1.32
CA LEU A 95 -32.19 11.06 1.43
C LEU A 95 -31.70 11.38 2.84
N VAL A 96 -32.56 11.17 3.86
CA VAL A 96 -32.25 11.51 5.26
C VAL A 96 -31.06 10.70 5.79
N LYS A 97 -31.03 9.38 5.54
CA LYS A 97 -29.93 8.51 6.02
C LYS A 97 -28.62 8.87 5.33
N SER A 98 -28.66 9.15 4.03
CA SER A 98 -27.49 9.56 3.27
C SER A 98 -26.97 10.93 3.71
N LEU A 99 -27.85 11.86 4.06
CA LEU A 99 -27.48 13.17 4.60
C LEU A 99 -26.77 13.02 5.96
N ILE A 100 -27.30 12.18 6.86
CA ILE A 100 -26.66 11.88 8.14
C ILE A 100 -25.29 11.23 7.92
N ALA A 101 -25.19 10.24 7.03
CA ALA A 101 -23.93 9.59 6.71
C ALA A 101 -22.89 10.58 6.14
N GLY A 102 -23.30 11.46 5.22
CA GLY A 102 -22.46 12.53 4.70
C GLY A 102 -22.00 13.50 5.79
N GLY A 103 -22.90 13.89 6.70
CA GLY A 103 -22.56 14.72 7.86
C GLY A 103 -21.55 14.06 8.79
N VAL A 104 -21.71 12.77 9.09
CA VAL A 104 -20.75 11.99 9.89
C VAL A 104 -19.39 11.91 9.19
N LEU A 105 -19.38 11.64 7.87
CA LEU A 105 -18.15 11.56 7.08
C LEU A 105 -17.41 12.91 7.06
N LEU A 106 -18.13 14.01 6.89
CA LEU A 106 -17.57 15.37 6.97
C LEU A 106 -17.06 15.70 8.37
N GLY A 107 -17.78 15.30 9.41
CA GLY A 107 -17.33 15.43 10.80
C GLY A 107 -16.02 14.69 11.04
N LEU A 108 -15.92 13.46 10.52
CA LEU A 108 -14.69 12.65 10.59
C LEU A 108 -13.54 13.32 9.82
N LEU A 109 -13.83 13.92 8.66
CA LEU A 109 -12.85 14.63 7.85
C LEU A 109 -12.27 15.84 8.59
N ILE A 110 -13.08 16.56 9.35
CA ILE A 110 -12.63 17.69 10.17
C ILE A 110 -11.85 17.21 11.39
N ALA A 111 -12.32 16.15 12.06
CA ALA A 111 -11.71 15.64 13.28
C ALA A 111 -10.38 14.91 13.04
N ALA A 112 -10.28 14.18 11.93
CA ALA A 112 -9.13 13.35 11.58
C ALA A 112 -8.75 13.49 10.09
N PRO A 113 -8.37 14.69 9.61
CA PRO A 113 -8.08 14.96 8.20
C PRO A 113 -6.90 14.12 7.67
N SER A 114 -5.94 13.78 8.52
CA SER A 114 -4.77 12.98 8.16
C SER A 114 -5.14 11.59 7.62
N ILE A 115 -6.23 10.98 8.13
CA ILE A 115 -6.73 9.69 7.65
C ILE A 115 -7.18 9.80 6.19
N PHE A 116 -7.95 10.84 5.86
CA PHE A 116 -8.44 11.05 4.50
C PHE A 116 -7.32 11.40 3.52
N ILE A 117 -6.34 12.20 3.96
CA ILE A 117 -5.17 12.54 3.14
C ILE A 117 -4.35 11.28 2.84
N GLY A 118 -4.04 10.48 3.86
CA GLY A 118 -3.31 9.21 3.69
C GLY A 118 -4.06 8.27 2.75
N CYS A 119 -5.38 8.17 2.91
CA CYS A 119 -6.25 7.37 2.05
C CYS A 119 -6.23 7.86 0.59
N ALA A 120 -6.38 9.16 0.36
CA ALA A 120 -6.37 9.75 -0.96
C ALA A 120 -5.03 9.50 -1.68
N ILE A 121 -3.91 9.67 -0.97
CA ILE A 121 -2.57 9.39 -1.50
C ILE A 121 -2.43 7.92 -1.87
N ALA A 122 -2.86 6.99 -1.01
CA ALA A 122 -2.80 5.56 -1.28
C ALA A 122 -3.62 5.15 -2.50
N VAL A 123 -4.85 5.66 -2.60
CA VAL A 123 -5.74 5.39 -3.75
C VAL A 123 -5.13 5.96 -5.03
N ALA A 124 -4.64 7.21 -5.00
CA ALA A 124 -3.99 7.83 -6.14
C ALA A 124 -2.73 7.08 -6.58
N ALA A 125 -1.88 6.68 -5.63
CA ALA A 125 -0.68 5.90 -5.91
C ALA A 125 -1.04 4.54 -6.53
N LYS A 126 -2.03 3.84 -5.99
CA LYS A 126 -2.49 2.56 -6.54
C LYS A 126 -3.07 2.72 -7.94
N PHE A 127 -3.81 3.80 -8.19
CA PHE A 127 -4.38 4.10 -9.51
C PHE A 127 -3.29 4.41 -10.56
N LEU A 128 -2.22 5.13 -10.18
CA LEU A 128 -1.11 5.44 -11.08
C LEU A 128 -0.20 4.23 -11.35
N LEU A 129 -0.01 3.36 -10.35
CA LEU A 129 0.94 2.24 -10.44
C LEU A 129 0.32 0.96 -10.99
N VAL A 130 -1.00 0.77 -10.84
CA VAL A 130 -1.72 -0.40 -11.34
C VAL A 130 -2.59 0.05 -12.50
N PRO A 131 -2.11 -0.04 -13.75
CA PRO A 131 -2.96 0.20 -14.91
C PRO A 131 -4.09 -0.84 -14.88
N GLU A 132 -5.33 -0.39 -14.64
CA GLU A 132 -6.49 -1.26 -14.78
C GLU A 132 -6.46 -1.86 -16.20
N PRO A 133 -6.67 -3.17 -16.39
CA PRO A 133 -6.88 -3.72 -17.71
C PRO A 133 -8.13 -3.03 -18.27
N THR A 134 -7.93 -2.18 -19.27
CA THR A 134 -8.99 -1.51 -20.01
C THR A 134 -9.93 -2.58 -20.53
N LYS A 135 -11.07 -2.76 -19.84
CA LYS A 135 -12.18 -3.56 -20.35
C LYS A 135 -12.69 -2.78 -21.57
N LYS A 136 -12.28 -3.22 -22.76
CA LYS A 136 -12.79 -2.69 -24.04
C LYS A 136 -14.32 -2.77 -24.03
N PRO A 137 -15.02 -1.74 -24.56
CA PRO A 137 -16.48 -1.71 -24.62
C PRO A 137 -17.05 -2.90 -25.40
#